data_AF-A0A9F5N5W9-F1
#
_entry.id   AF-A0A9F5N5W9-F1
#
_cell.length_a   1.000
_cell.length_b   1.000
_cell.length_c   1.000
_cell.angle_alpha   90.00
_cell.angle_beta   90.00
_cell.angle_gamma   90.00
#
_symmetry.space_group_name_H-M   'P 1'
#
loop_
_entity.id
_entity.type
_entity.pdbx_description
1 polymer ?
#
loop_
_entity_poly.entity_id
_entity_poly.type
_entity_poly.pdbx_seq_one_letter_code
_entity_poly.pdbx_strand_id
1 'polypeptide(L)'
;EITVTSLAPSRRYKFNLYGVSGHKRSSPLSTDGTTDPEEITSPQLSLGEFSVLDVTSDSVHLYWTVPTGSFDSFLIQYKDADGQPQALPVEGSSREVTVTNLVPSHRYKFNLYGVSGHKRSHPLSTDATT
;
A
#
# COMPACT_ATOMS: atom_id res chain seq x y z
N GLU A 1 -11.32 23.54 -26.20
CA GLU A 1 -10.24 22.58 -25.92
C GLU A 1 -10.60 21.24 -26.57
N ILE A 2 -9.64 20.49 -27.11
CA ILE A 2 -9.86 19.17 -27.72
C ILE A 2 -8.90 18.19 -27.06
N THR A 3 -9.43 17.09 -26.53
CA THR A 3 -8.64 16.02 -25.92
C THR A 3 -8.46 14.89 -26.92
N VAL A 4 -7.21 14.50 -27.19
CA VAL A 4 -6.89 13.33 -28.01
C VAL A 4 -6.67 12.14 -27.09
N THR A 5 -7.51 11.12 -27.21
CA THR A 5 -7.46 9.90 -26.37
C THR A 5 -6.79 8.75 -27.12
N SER A 6 -6.55 7.62 -26.42
CA SER A 6 -5.97 6.39 -26.98
C SER A 6 -4.54 6.53 -27.56
N LEU A 7 -3.74 7.41 -26.96
CA LEU A 7 -2.32 7.53 -27.27
C LEU A 7 -1.53 6.48 -26.47
N ALA A 8 -0.47 5.95 -27.06
CA ALA A 8 0.43 5.05 -26.36
C ALA A 8 1.25 5.83 -25.32
N PRO A 9 1.54 5.24 -24.15
CA PRO A 9 2.35 5.86 -23.09
C PRO A 9 3.81 6.08 -23.52
N SER A 10 4.51 7.00 -22.84
CA SER A 10 5.93 7.32 -23.08
C SER A 10 6.28 7.59 -24.55
N ARG A 11 5.33 8.10 -25.33
CA ARG A 11 5.48 8.22 -26.78
C ARG A 11 5.32 9.66 -27.24
N ARG A 12 6.29 10.12 -28.03
CA ARG A 12 6.25 11.43 -28.66
C ARG A 12 5.34 11.40 -29.88
N TYR A 13 4.41 12.34 -29.93
CA TYR A 13 3.47 12.58 -31.03
C TYR A 13 3.67 13.98 -31.60
N LYS A 14 3.39 14.12 -32.90
CA LYS A 14 3.27 15.42 -33.58
C LYS A 14 1.83 15.61 -34.02
N PHE A 15 1.18 16.65 -33.50
CA PHE A 15 -0.19 17.01 -33.80
C PHE A 15 -0.21 18.10 -34.90
N ASN A 16 -1.11 17.96 -35.87
CA ASN A 16 -1.28 18.93 -36.95
C ASN A 16 -2.73 19.38 -37.02
N LEU A 17 -2.98 20.68 -36.84
CA LEU A 17 -4.28 21.30 -36.92
C LEU A 17 -4.44 22.03 -38.25
N TYR A 18 -5.56 21.81 -38.94
CA TYR A 18 -5.85 22.41 -40.24
C TYR A 18 -7.19 23.14 -40.20
N GLY A 19 -7.25 24.36 -40.75
CA GLY A 19 -8.50 25.05 -41.02
C GLY A 19 -9.10 24.54 -42.34
N VAL A 20 -10.40 24.28 -42.36
CA VAL A 20 -11.14 23.84 -43.56
C VAL A 20 -12.25 24.85 -43.85
N SER A 21 -12.29 25.38 -45.08
CA SER A 21 -13.35 26.27 -45.57
C SER A 21 -13.77 25.84 -46.97
N GLY A 22 -15.01 25.37 -47.10
CA GLY A 22 -15.47 24.70 -48.32
C GLY A 22 -14.59 23.50 -48.67
N HIS A 23 -14.07 23.46 -49.90
CA HIS A 23 -13.14 22.43 -50.38
C HIS A 23 -11.65 22.78 -50.20
N LYS A 24 -11.32 23.89 -49.53
CA LYS A 24 -9.93 24.32 -49.32
C LYS A 24 -9.49 24.07 -47.88
N ARG A 25 -8.25 23.57 -47.74
CA ARG A 25 -7.57 23.29 -46.48
C ARG A 25 -6.39 24.25 -46.31
N SER A 26 -6.23 24.83 -45.12
CA SER A 26 -5.10 25.70 -44.80
C SER A 26 -3.80 24.91 -44.62
N SER A 27 -2.66 25.62 -44.58
CA SER A 27 -1.44 25.07 -44.01
C SER A 27 -1.66 24.65 -42.55
N PRO A 28 -1.01 23.59 -42.07
CA PRO A 28 -1.18 23.14 -40.70
C PRO A 28 -0.47 24.04 -39.70
N LEU A 29 -1.05 24.14 -38.51
CA LEU A 29 -0.31 24.46 -37.29
C LEU A 29 0.14 23.14 -36.65
N SER A 30 1.44 23.04 -36.34
CA SER A 30 2.02 21.83 -35.75
C SER A 30 2.48 22.08 -34.32
N THR A 31 2.29 21.08 -33.45
CA THR A 31 2.91 21.02 -32.13
C THR A 31 3.31 19.58 -31.80
N ASP A 32 4.26 19.40 -30.90
CA ASP A 32 4.64 18.09 -30.38
C ASP A 32 4.31 17.94 -28.89
N GLY A 33 4.06 16.70 -28.49
CA GLY A 33 3.77 16.35 -27.11
C GLY A 33 4.22 14.92 -26.83
N THR A 34 4.65 14.66 -25.60
CA THR A 34 5.00 13.31 -25.14
C THR A 34 3.96 12.89 -24.12
N THR A 35 3.40 11.70 -24.29
CA THR A 35 2.52 11.11 -23.28
C THR A 35 3.34 10.67 -22.07
N ASP A 36 2.76 10.81 -20.89
CA ASP A 36 3.36 10.27 -19.69
C ASP A 36 3.49 8.74 -19.79
N PRO A 37 4.43 8.14 -19.05
CA PRO A 37 4.50 6.71 -18.90
C PRO A 37 3.17 6.14 -18.39
N GLU A 38 2.84 4.93 -18.82
CA GLU A 38 1.78 4.16 -18.19
C GLU A 38 2.26 3.87 -16.78
N GLU A 39 1.57 4.41 -15.77
CA GLU A 39 1.74 3.90 -14.42
C GLU A 39 1.23 2.46 -14.41
N ILE A 40 2.14 1.50 -14.60
CA ILE A 40 1.87 0.10 -14.34
C ILE A 40 1.70 -0.03 -12.83
N THR A 41 0.49 0.22 -12.33
CA THR A 41 0.11 -0.14 -10.98
C THR A 41 -0.04 -1.66 -10.98
N SER A 42 1.09 -2.36 -10.82
CA SER A 42 1.06 -3.73 -10.29
C SER A 42 0.20 -3.67 -9.02
N PRO A 43 -0.74 -4.62 -8.78
CA PRO A 43 -1.61 -4.54 -7.61
C PRO A 43 -0.73 -4.46 -6.37
N GLN A 44 -0.61 -3.27 -5.78
CA GLN A 44 0.27 -3.05 -4.66
C GLN A 44 -0.26 -3.91 -3.51
N LEU A 45 0.60 -4.78 -2.99
CA LEU A 45 0.35 -5.50 -1.75
C LEU A 45 0.02 -4.49 -0.66
N SER A 46 -1.21 -4.51 -0.15
CA SER A 46 -1.66 -3.54 0.84
C SER A 46 -2.05 -4.24 2.14
N LEU A 47 -1.58 -3.63 3.23
CA LEU A 47 -2.03 -3.92 4.58
C LEU A 47 -3.14 -2.94 4.92
N GLY A 48 -4.26 -3.46 5.40
CA GLY A 48 -5.49 -2.70 5.63
C GLY A 48 -5.64 -2.24 7.08
N GLU A 49 -6.77 -2.52 7.70
CA GLU A 49 -6.99 -2.28 9.12
C GLU A 49 -6.03 -3.11 9.99
N PHE A 50 -5.59 -2.56 11.14
CA PHE A 50 -4.89 -3.27 12.21
C PHE A 50 -5.45 -2.84 13.57
N SER A 51 -6.12 -3.77 14.25
CA SER A 51 -6.98 -3.48 15.40
C SER A 51 -6.78 -4.51 16.52
N VAL A 52 -7.14 -4.11 17.73
CA VAL A 52 -7.19 -4.97 18.91
C VAL A 52 -8.61 -5.54 19.01
N LEU A 53 -8.73 -6.87 19.08
CA LEU A 53 -10.01 -7.56 19.25
C LEU A 53 -10.35 -7.79 20.72
N ASP A 54 -9.37 -8.21 21.52
CA ASP A 54 -9.56 -8.52 22.94
C ASP A 54 -8.27 -8.29 23.72
N VAL A 55 -8.42 -8.01 25.02
CA VAL A 55 -7.30 -7.76 25.93
C VAL A 55 -7.56 -8.43 27.27
N THR A 56 -6.55 -9.14 27.77
CA THR A 56 -6.52 -9.68 29.13
C THR A 56 -5.34 -9.07 29.90
N SER A 57 -5.16 -9.48 31.15
CA SER A 57 -4.05 -8.98 31.99
C SER A 57 -2.65 -9.32 31.43
N ASP A 58 -2.54 -10.34 30.57
CA ASP A 58 -1.25 -10.84 30.08
C ASP A 58 -1.20 -11.11 28.57
N SER A 59 -2.27 -10.76 27.84
CA SER A 59 -2.34 -11.00 26.40
C SER A 59 -3.23 -10.01 25.65
N VAL A 60 -2.90 -9.83 24.37
CA VAL A 60 -3.63 -8.98 23.43
C VAL A 60 -3.92 -9.78 22.17
N HIS A 61 -5.19 -9.84 21.78
CA HIS A 61 -5.62 -10.45 20.53
C HIS A 61 -5.70 -9.37 19.45
N LEU A 62 -4.92 -9.55 18.38
CA LEU A 62 -4.77 -8.59 17.29
C LEU A 62 -5.40 -9.14 16.01
N TYR A 63 -5.93 -8.24 15.18
CA TYR A 63 -6.52 -8.55 13.88
C TYR A 63 -6.09 -7.56 12.80
N TRP A 64 -5.96 -8.03 11.57
CA TRP A 64 -5.70 -7.19 10.41
C TRP A 64 -6.35 -7.67 9.11
N THR A 65 -6.42 -6.77 8.14
CA THR A 65 -6.91 -7.07 6.78
C THR A 65 -5.84 -6.92 5.71
N VAL A 66 -6.05 -7.61 4.59
CA VAL A 66 -5.22 -7.51 3.38
C VAL A 66 -6.15 -7.21 2.21
N PRO A 67 -6.39 -5.92 1.89
CA PRO A 67 -7.32 -5.54 0.82
C PRO A 67 -6.87 -6.00 -0.56
N THR A 68 -5.55 -6.01 -0.82
CA THR A 68 -4.98 -6.39 -2.12
C THR A 68 -3.70 -7.21 -1.97
N GLY A 69 -3.62 -8.28 -2.77
CA GLY A 69 -2.46 -9.18 -2.83
C GLY A 69 -2.38 -10.19 -1.67
N SER A 70 -1.21 -10.82 -1.53
CA SER A 70 -0.90 -11.77 -0.47
C SER A 70 0.54 -11.61 0.00
N PHE A 71 0.75 -11.46 1.29
CA PHE A 71 2.09 -11.49 1.89
C PHE A 71 2.54 -12.93 2.15
N ASP A 72 3.83 -13.20 2.09
CA ASP A 72 4.42 -14.51 2.42
C ASP A 72 4.30 -14.77 3.92
N SER A 73 4.47 -13.72 4.73
CA SER A 73 4.32 -13.74 6.18
C SER A 73 4.03 -12.34 6.70
N PHE A 74 3.69 -12.27 7.98
CA PHE A 74 3.60 -11.02 8.74
C PHE A 74 4.60 -11.01 9.88
N LEU A 75 4.94 -9.81 10.34
CA LEU A 75 5.76 -9.61 11.52
C LEU A 75 5.09 -8.61 12.44
N ILE A 76 4.79 -9.04 13.67
CA ILE A 76 4.39 -8.15 14.75
C ILE A 76 5.64 -7.73 15.52
N GLN A 77 5.86 -6.43 15.68
CA GLN A 77 6.90 -5.88 16.54
C GLN A 77 6.30 -5.02 17.65
N TYR A 78 6.82 -5.20 18.86
CA TYR A 78 6.47 -4.41 20.04
C TYR A 78 7.69 -4.26 20.93
N LYS A 79 7.61 -3.38 21.94
CA LYS A 79 8.59 -3.34 23.02
C LYS A 79 7.97 -4.02 24.24
N ASP A 80 8.73 -4.89 24.91
CA ASP A 80 8.32 -5.43 26.19
C ASP A 80 8.39 -4.37 27.31
N ALA A 81 8.02 -4.76 28.53
CA ALA A 81 8.00 -3.87 29.68
C ALA A 81 9.39 -3.32 30.07
N ASP A 82 10.47 -4.00 29.68
CA ASP A 82 11.86 -3.55 29.86
C ASP A 82 12.32 -2.65 28.69
N GLY A 83 11.45 -2.39 27.73
CA GLY A 83 11.71 -1.59 26.54
C GLY A 83 12.48 -2.33 25.44
N GLN A 84 12.70 -3.64 25.57
CA GLN A 84 13.41 -4.43 24.57
C GLN A 84 12.49 -4.74 23.38
N PRO A 85 13.00 -4.62 22.14
CA PRO A 85 12.22 -4.91 20.95
C PRO A 85 11.98 -6.42 20.81
N GLN A 86 10.72 -6.81 20.72
CA GLN A 86 10.25 -8.17 20.45
C GLN A 86 9.70 -8.27 19.03
N ALA A 87 9.82 -9.45 18.43
CA ALA A 87 9.37 -9.71 17.08
C ALA A 87 8.70 -11.10 17.00
N LEU A 88 7.45 -11.13 16.55
CA LEU A 88 6.64 -12.33 16.42
C LEU A 88 6.28 -12.56 14.95
N PRO A 89 6.86 -13.59 14.29
CA PRO A 89 6.48 -13.96 12.94
C PRO A 89 5.10 -14.63 12.92
N VAL A 90 4.33 -14.37 11.87
CA VAL A 90 3.01 -14.96 11.65
C VAL A 90 2.89 -15.41 10.19
N GLU A 91 2.22 -16.53 9.95
CA GLU A 91 1.97 -17.07 8.60
C GLU A 91 1.19 -16.10 7.70
N GLY A 92 1.50 -16.07 6.41
CA GLY A 92 0.87 -15.17 5.43
C GLY A 92 -0.63 -15.44 5.21
N SER A 93 -1.13 -16.62 5.61
CA SER A 93 -2.55 -16.97 5.61
C SER A 93 -3.31 -16.48 6.85
N SER A 94 -2.63 -15.98 7.89
CA SER A 94 -3.27 -15.50 9.12
C SER A 94 -3.73 -14.05 9.02
N ARG A 95 -4.86 -13.75 9.68
CA ARG A 95 -5.44 -12.39 9.79
C ARG A 95 -5.55 -11.96 11.26
N GLU A 96 -5.13 -12.82 12.17
CA GLU A 96 -5.20 -12.59 13.61
C GLU A 96 -4.05 -13.29 14.33
N VAL A 97 -3.67 -12.79 15.51
CA VAL A 97 -2.69 -13.43 16.40
C VAL A 97 -2.90 -12.96 17.84
N THR A 98 -2.69 -13.86 18.80
CA THR A 98 -2.64 -13.50 20.23
C THR A 98 -1.18 -13.37 20.69
N VAL A 99 -0.81 -12.19 21.18
CA VAL A 99 0.47 -11.95 21.85
C VAL A 99 0.28 -12.23 23.34
N THR A 100 1.09 -13.12 23.92
CA THR A 100 0.99 -13.58 25.30
C THR A 100 2.23 -13.22 26.12
N ASN A 101 2.20 -13.49 27.43
CA ASN A 101 3.28 -13.20 28.38
C ASN A 101 3.59 -11.70 28.49
N LEU A 102 2.56 -10.86 28.38
CA LEU A 102 2.66 -9.43 28.60
C LEU A 102 2.55 -9.11 30.09
N VAL A 103 3.23 -8.06 30.52
CA VAL A 103 3.12 -7.54 31.89
C VAL A 103 1.78 -6.80 32.06
N PRO A 104 0.98 -7.08 33.11
CA PRO A 104 -0.27 -6.39 33.39
C PRO A 104 -0.10 -4.89 33.66
N SER A 105 -1.18 -4.13 33.43
CA SER A 105 -1.23 -2.67 33.61
C SER A 105 -0.16 -1.92 32.82
N HIS A 106 0.22 -2.43 31.65
CA HIS A 106 1.29 -1.88 30.83
C HIS A 106 0.78 -1.54 29.43
N ARG A 107 1.13 -0.35 28.94
CA ARG A 107 0.74 0.07 27.59
C ARG A 107 1.75 -0.43 26.58
N TYR A 108 1.27 -1.20 25.62
CA TYR A 108 2.03 -1.70 24.49
C TYR A 108 1.64 -0.97 23.20
N LYS A 109 2.63 -0.75 22.35
CA LYS A 109 2.45 -0.35 20.96
C LYS A 109 2.90 -1.49 20.06
N PHE A 110 1.96 -2.04 19.29
CA PHE A 110 2.22 -3.08 18.31
C PHE A 110 2.36 -2.46 16.93
N ASN A 111 3.29 -3.00 16.15
CA ASN A 111 3.48 -2.65 14.74
C ASN A 111 3.36 -3.90 13.89
N LEU A 112 2.55 -3.85 12.86
CA LEU A 112 2.35 -4.93 11.91
C LEU A 112 3.04 -4.60 10.58
N TYR A 113 3.86 -5.53 10.11
CA TYR A 113 4.49 -5.48 8.79
C TYR A 113 4.08 -6.70 7.97
N GLY A 114 3.86 -6.49 6.68
CA GLY A 114 3.69 -7.55 5.69
C GLY A 114 5.02 -7.82 5.01
N VAL A 115 5.36 -9.09 4.83
CA VAL A 115 6.64 -9.53 4.26
C VAL A 115 6.38 -10.20 2.92
N SER A 116 7.09 -9.77 1.88
CA SER A 116 7.06 -10.39 0.55
C SER A 116 8.48 -10.47 -0.01
N GLY A 117 8.99 -11.69 -0.17
CA GLY A 117 10.39 -11.96 -0.44
C GLY A 117 11.30 -11.27 0.58
N HIS A 118 12.13 -10.34 0.09
CA HIS A 118 13.09 -9.60 0.91
C HIS A 118 12.61 -8.19 1.31
N LYS A 119 11.34 -7.86 1.05
CA LYS A 119 10.76 -6.54 1.32
C LYS A 119 9.75 -6.60 2.46
N ARG A 120 9.68 -5.52 3.23
CA ARG A 120 8.65 -5.27 4.25
C ARG A 120 7.77 -4.11 3.82
N SER A 121 6.47 -4.19 4.11
CA SER A 121 5.54 -3.09 3.94
C SER A 121 5.85 -1.92 4.89
N HIS A 122 5.18 -0.80 4.69
CA HIS A 122 5.04 0.20 5.75
C HIS A 122 4.28 -0.42 6.94
N PRO A 123 4.63 -0.04 8.18
CA PRO A 123 3.94 -0.55 9.34
C PRO A 123 2.55 0.05 9.50
N LEU A 124 1.65 -0.76 10.04
CA LEU A 124 0.47 -0.27 10.75
C LEU A 124 0.73 -0.36 12.24
N SER A 125 0.15 0.55 13.03
CA SER A 125 0.33 0.55 14.48
C SER A 125 -1.01 0.52 15.19
N THR A 126 -1.04 -0.15 16.33
CA THR A 126 -2.14 -0.09 17.30
C THR A 126 -1.60 -0.14 18.72
N ASP A 127 -2.38 0.32 19.69
CA ASP A 127 -2.01 0.39 21.09
C ASP A 127 -3.01 -0.42 21.94
N ALA A 128 -2.51 -1.10 22.97
CA ALA A 128 -3.34 -1.77 23.97
C ALA A 128 -2.72 -1.65 25.36
N THR A 129 -3.56 -1.68 26.39
CA THR A 129 -3.12 -1.76 27.79
C THR A 129 -3.64 -3.07 28.37
N THR A 130 -2.73 -4.00 28.65
CA THR A 130 -3.02 -5.20 29.45
C THR A 130 -3.15 -4.87 30.93
#